data_AF-A0A0E0D549-F1
#
_entry.id   AF-A0A0E0D549-F1
#
_cell.length_a   1.000
_cell.length_b   1.000
_cell.length_c   1.000
_cell.angle_alpha   90.00
_cell.angle_beta   90.00
_cell.angle_gamma   90.00
#
_symmetry.space_group_name_H-M   'P 1'
#
loop_
_entity.id
_entity.type
_entity.pdbx_description
1 polymer ?
#
loop_
_entity_poly.entity_id
_entity_poly.type
_entity_poly.pdbx_seq_one_letter_code
_entity_poly.pdbx_strand_id
1 'polypeptide(L)'
;MDSGYSAAAATAGGGMHVVICPLLAFGHLLPCLDLAQRLVSRGHHVSFVSTPRNISRLPPVRPALAPLVSLVALPLPRVEGHPDGSESTHDVPHDRPDMVELHLRALLTGLPRPSMIG
;
A
#
# COMPACT_ATOMS: atom_id res chain seq x y z
N MET A 1 39.65 36.21 11.97
CA MET A 1 39.70 35.51 13.26
C MET A 1 38.29 35.68 13.83
N ASP A 2 37.38 34.82 13.37
CA ASP A 2 36.86 33.58 14.03
C ASP A 2 35.69 33.91 14.98
N SER A 3 34.45 33.73 14.51
CA SER A 3 33.62 32.52 14.64
C SER A 3 32.82 32.50 15.94
N GLY A 4 31.50 32.64 15.79
CA GLY A 4 30.51 32.42 16.84
C GLY A 4 29.17 32.05 16.21
N TYR A 5 29.14 30.90 15.54
CA TYR A 5 27.94 30.23 15.06
C TYR A 5 26.93 30.08 16.21
N SER A 6 25.71 30.56 16.04
CA SER A 6 24.56 29.87 16.62
C SER A 6 23.40 30.03 15.65
N ALA A 7 23.35 29.10 14.71
CA ALA A 7 22.11 28.73 14.05
C ALA A 7 21.16 28.30 15.16
N ALA A 8 20.30 29.21 15.60
CA ALA A 8 19.17 28.88 16.44
C ALA A 8 18.36 27.84 15.66
N ALA A 9 18.40 26.62 16.19
CA ALA A 9 17.90 25.39 15.62
C ALA A 9 16.66 25.60 14.75
N ALA A 10 16.80 25.34 13.45
CA ALA A 10 15.66 25.00 12.62
C ALA A 10 14.91 23.89 13.33
N THR A 11 13.71 24.17 13.82
CA THR A 11 12.86 23.18 14.45
C THR A 11 12.75 21.99 13.51
N ALA A 12 13.23 20.83 13.95
CA ALA A 12 13.06 19.54 13.32
C ALA A 12 11.56 19.16 13.33
N GLY A 13 10.75 19.84 12.51
CA GLY A 13 9.38 19.46 12.19
C GLY A 13 9.40 18.44 11.05
N GLY A 14 10.10 17.32 11.27
CA GLY A 14 10.28 16.26 10.30
C GLY A 14 8.95 15.64 9.89
N GLY A 15 8.75 15.43 8.59
CA GLY A 15 7.49 14.88 8.08
C GLY A 15 7.14 13.53 8.69
N MET A 16 5.84 13.31 8.91
CA MET A 16 5.31 12.03 9.39
C MET A 16 5.51 10.90 8.37
N HIS A 17 5.62 9.66 8.87
CA HIS A 17 5.53 8.46 8.06
C HIS A 17 4.09 7.93 8.06
N VAL A 18 3.48 7.84 6.88
CA VAL A 18 2.09 7.40 6.69
C VAL A 18 2.08 6.04 6.01
N VAL A 19 1.31 5.10 6.55
CA VAL A 19 1.02 3.83 5.90
C VAL A 19 -0.34 3.93 5.23
N ILE A 20 -0.41 3.60 3.94
CA ILE A 20 -1.66 3.53 3.18
C ILE A 20 -1.90 2.08 2.79
N CYS A 21 -3.02 1.51 3.26
CA CYS A 21 -3.49 0.16 2.92
C CYS A 21 -4.83 0.29 2.20
N PRO A 22 -4.86 0.43 0.86
CA PRO A 22 -6.10 0.57 0.11
C PRO A 22 -6.87 -0.75 0.05
N LEU A 23 -8.17 -0.64 -0.21
CA LEU A 23 -8.92 -1.77 -0.76
C LEU A 23 -8.29 -2.19 -2.11
N LEU A 24 -8.16 -3.51 -2.32
CA LEU A 24 -7.55 -4.13 -3.50
C LEU A 24 -8.45 -4.05 -4.75
N ALA A 25 -9.00 -2.87 -5.02
CA ALA A 25 -9.79 -2.56 -6.21
C ALA A 25 -9.18 -1.32 -6.87
N PHE A 26 -9.08 -1.31 -8.20
CA PHE A 26 -8.45 -0.20 -8.93
C PHE A 26 -9.12 1.16 -8.67
N GLY A 27 -10.43 1.17 -8.39
CA GLY A 27 -11.16 2.37 -7.97
C GLY A 27 -10.66 2.98 -6.65
N HIS A 28 -10.01 2.21 -5.79
CA HIS A 28 -9.39 2.68 -4.54
C HIS A 28 -7.87 2.81 -4.64
N LEU A 29 -7.21 1.90 -5.35
CA LEU A 29 -5.75 1.90 -5.52
C LEU A 29 -5.25 3.19 -6.18
N LEU A 30 -5.88 3.64 -7.28
CA LEU A 30 -5.40 4.80 -8.04
C LEU A 30 -5.55 6.11 -7.24
N PRO A 31 -6.71 6.43 -6.62
CA PRO A 31 -6.82 7.63 -5.77
C PRO A 31 -5.89 7.59 -4.56
N CYS A 32 -5.70 6.43 -3.94
CA CYS A 32 -4.76 6.29 -2.82
C CYS A 32 -3.31 6.52 -3.26
N LEU A 33 -2.93 6.12 -4.48
CA LEU A 33 -1.60 6.38 -5.01
C LEU A 33 -1.39 7.88 -5.32
N ASP A 34 -2.41 8.57 -5.81
CA ASP A 34 -2.37 10.03 -5.95
C ASP A 34 -2.23 10.72 -4.59
N LEU A 35 -2.98 10.26 -3.58
CA LEU A 35 -2.85 10.73 -2.20
C LEU A 35 -1.42 10.51 -1.66
N ALA A 36 -0.83 9.33 -1.87
CA ALA A 36 0.54 9.03 -1.47
C ALA A 36 1.54 10.06 -2.04
N GLN A 37 1.44 10.34 -3.33
CA GLN A 37 2.29 11.32 -4.00
C GLN A 37 2.09 12.74 -3.46
N ARG A 38 0.85 13.12 -3.12
CA ARG A 38 0.52 14.43 -2.53
C ARG A 38 1.05 14.59 -1.11
N LEU A 39 1.08 13.52 -0.32
CA LEU A 39 1.68 13.50 1.02
C LEU A 39 3.20 13.64 0.92
N VAL A 40 3.82 12.87 0.04
CA VAL A 40 5.26 12.96 -0.21
C VAL A 40 5.68 14.34 -0.70
N SER A 41 4.90 14.95 -1.58
CA SER A 41 5.16 16.31 -2.08
C SER A 41 5.11 17.38 -0.98
N ARG A 42 4.51 17.08 0.19
CA ARG A 42 4.46 17.96 1.37
C ARG A 42 5.54 17.65 2.40
N GLY A 43 6.48 16.77 2.08
CA GLY A 43 7.58 16.40 2.96
C GLY A 43 7.30 15.20 3.87
N HIS A 44 6.21 14.45 3.65
CA HIS A 44 5.95 13.21 4.37
C HIS A 44 6.63 12.00 3.71
N HIS A 45 6.81 10.92 4.46
CA HIS A 45 7.19 9.62 3.91
C HIS A 45 5.94 8.74 3.81
N VAL A 46 5.83 7.92 2.76
CA VAL A 46 4.66 7.04 2.58
C VAL A 46 5.10 5.61 2.31
N SER A 47 4.53 4.67 3.07
CA SER A 47 4.51 3.25 2.71
C SER A 47 3.14 2.90 2.12
N PHE A 48 3.12 2.55 0.84
CA PHE A 48 1.93 2.12 0.13
C PHE A 48 1.90 0.59 0.10
N VAL A 49 1.01 -0.01 0.87
CA VAL A 49 0.90 -1.46 1.01
C VAL A 49 -0.12 -1.98 0.01
N SER A 50 0.30 -2.93 -0.82
CA SER A 50 -0.59 -3.65 -1.73
C SER A 50 0.05 -4.99 -2.08
N THR A 51 -0.57 -5.75 -2.98
CA THR A 51 -0.10 -7.07 -3.37
C THR A 51 0.91 -6.97 -4.52
N PRO A 52 1.77 -7.99 -4.72
CA PRO A 52 2.79 -7.95 -5.78
C PRO A 52 2.22 -7.66 -7.17
N ARG A 53 1.08 -8.27 -7.52
CA ARG A 53 0.43 -8.10 -8.83
C ARG A 53 -0.28 -6.76 -8.95
N ASN A 54 -0.81 -6.22 -7.87
CA ASN A 54 -1.39 -4.87 -7.91
C ASN A 54 -0.30 -3.83 -8.07
N ILE A 55 0.81 -3.94 -7.31
CA ILE A 55 1.96 -3.03 -7.43
C ILE A 55 2.51 -3.00 -8.85
N SER A 56 2.64 -4.15 -9.51
CA SER A 56 3.15 -4.21 -10.90
C SER A 56 2.19 -3.62 -11.94
N ARG A 57 0.89 -3.50 -11.61
CA ARG A 57 -0.14 -2.90 -12.47
C ARG A 57 -0.41 -1.42 -12.16
N LEU A 58 0.15 -0.87 -11.08
CA LEU A 58 0.01 0.55 -10.77
C LEU A 58 0.77 1.42 -11.78
N PRO A 59 0.26 2.63 -12.08
CA PRO A 59 1.08 3.61 -12.80
C PRO A 59 2.32 3.95 -11.98
N PRO A 60 3.46 4.24 -12.64
CA PRO A 60 4.69 4.56 -11.93
C PRO A 60 4.53 5.84 -11.10
N VAL A 61 5.16 5.86 -9.93
CA VAL A 61 5.31 7.07 -9.12
C VAL A 61 6.16 8.07 -9.91
N ARG A 62 5.81 9.37 -9.83
CA ARG A 62 6.62 10.43 -10.45
C ARG A 62 8.10 10.30 -10.04
N PRO A 63 9.07 10.34 -10.97
CA PRO A 63 10.47 10.05 -10.66
C PRO A 63 11.06 10.87 -9.51
N ALA A 64 10.70 12.15 -9.42
CA ALA A 64 11.14 13.04 -8.34
C ALA A 64 10.63 12.63 -6.94
N LEU A 65 9.55 11.85 -6.86
CA LEU A 65 8.93 11.39 -5.62
C LEU A 65 9.21 9.92 -5.32
N ALA A 66 9.71 9.16 -6.29
CA ALA A 66 9.96 7.73 -6.17
C ALA A 66 10.84 7.34 -4.96
N PRO A 67 11.90 8.10 -4.58
CA PRO A 67 12.71 7.78 -3.41
C PRO A 67 11.97 7.91 -2.06
N LEU A 68 10.82 8.58 -2.06
CA LEU A 68 10.06 8.92 -0.85
C LEU A 68 8.75 8.13 -0.73
N VAL A 69 8.42 7.31 -1.73
CA VAL A 69 7.31 6.37 -1.71
C VAL A 69 7.87 4.95 -1.64
N SER A 70 7.63 4.27 -0.52
CA SER A 70 7.94 2.85 -0.36
C SER A 70 6.73 2.01 -0.81
N LEU A 71 6.85 1.29 -1.92
CA LEU A 71 5.84 0.31 -2.33
C LEU A 71 6.11 -1.01 -1.59
N VAL A 72 5.22 -1.40 -0.69
CA VAL A 72 5.37 -2.57 0.17
C VAL A 72 4.47 -3.69 -0.34
N ALA A 73 5.09 -4.75 -0.86
CA ALA A 73 4.39 -5.92 -1.37
C ALA A 73 3.99 -6.87 -0.24
N LEU A 74 2.69 -7.16 -0.11
CA LEU A 74 2.13 -8.12 0.82
C LEU A 74 1.41 -9.23 0.03
N PRO A 75 2.02 -10.42 -0.11
CA PRO A 75 1.39 -11.55 -0.81
C PRO A 75 0.10 -11.98 -0.10
N LEU A 76 -0.96 -12.21 -0.87
CA LEU A 76 -2.20 -12.77 -0.32
C LEU A 76 -2.08 -14.28 -0.13
N PRO A 77 -2.68 -14.85 0.94
CA PRO A 77 -2.80 -16.29 1.05
C PRO A 77 -3.67 -16.82 -0.09
N ARG A 78 -3.38 -18.03 -0.55
CA ARG A 78 -4.24 -18.70 -1.53
C ARG A 78 -5.61 -18.98 -0.90
N VAL A 79 -6.65 -18.69 -1.64
CA VAL A 79 -8.04 -18.97 -1.28
C VAL A 79 -8.53 -20.12 -2.16
N GLU A 80 -8.99 -21.21 -1.55
CA GLU A 80 -9.56 -22.33 -2.30
C GLU A 80 -10.79 -21.88 -3.12
N GLY A 81 -10.93 -22.42 -4.34
CA GLY A 81 -12.03 -22.07 -5.25
C GLY A 81 -11.82 -20.78 -6.04
N HIS A 82 -10.61 -20.21 -6.02
CA HIS A 82 -10.25 -18.98 -6.71
C HIS A 82 -9.32 -19.20 -7.90
N PRO A 83 -9.44 -18.43 -9.01
CA PRO A 83 -8.38 -18.34 -10.01
C PRO A 83 -7.01 -18.04 -9.40
N ASP A 84 -6.01 -18.79 -9.84
CA ASP A 84 -4.63 -18.58 -9.41
C ASP A 84 -4.17 -17.14 -9.69
N GLY A 85 -3.56 -16.53 -8.67
CA GLY A 85 -2.95 -15.20 -8.77
C GLY A 85 -3.93 -14.03 -8.81
N SER A 86 -5.22 -14.25 -8.51
CA SER A 86 -6.14 -13.15 -8.36
C SER A 86 -5.88 -12.41 -7.04
N GLU A 87 -5.58 -11.13 -7.17
CA GLU A 87 -5.18 -10.25 -6.06
C GLU A 87 -6.00 -8.95 -6.06
N SER A 88 -6.97 -8.81 -6.95
CA SER A 88 -7.90 -7.69 -7.03
C SER A 88 -9.33 -8.14 -7.26
N THR A 89 -10.30 -7.32 -6.89
CA THR A 89 -11.71 -7.54 -7.23
C THR A 89 -11.97 -7.62 -8.74
N HIS A 90 -11.05 -7.10 -9.58
CA HIS A 90 -11.11 -7.26 -11.03
C HIS A 90 -10.74 -8.68 -11.48
N ASP A 91 -9.92 -9.39 -10.72
CA ASP A 91 -9.48 -10.74 -11.07
C ASP A 91 -10.54 -11.82 -10.67
N VAL A 92 -11.66 -11.42 -10.03
CA VAL A 92 -12.75 -12.30 -9.57
C VAL A 92 -14.00 -12.11 -10.45
N PRO A 93 -14.70 -13.19 -10.85
CA PRO A 93 -16.02 -13.12 -11.48
C PRO A 93 -17.06 -12.34 -10.65
N HIS A 94 -17.90 -11.54 -11.31
CA HIS A 94 -18.89 -10.66 -10.66
C HIS A 94 -20.04 -11.41 -9.95
N ASP A 95 -20.18 -12.71 -10.15
CA ASP A 95 -21.19 -13.57 -9.54
C ASP A 95 -20.81 -14.07 -8.13
N ARG A 96 -19.64 -13.67 -7.60
CA ARG A 96 -19.16 -14.06 -6.26
C ARG A 96 -18.69 -12.86 -5.41
N PRO A 97 -19.62 -12.07 -4.84
CA PRO A 97 -19.30 -10.88 -4.03
C PRO A 97 -18.69 -11.20 -2.66
N ASP A 98 -18.93 -12.39 -2.13
CA ASP A 98 -18.35 -12.95 -0.90
C ASP A 98 -16.82 -13.08 -0.96
N MET A 99 -16.25 -13.18 -2.16
CA MET A 99 -14.81 -13.26 -2.38
C MET A 99 -14.06 -11.94 -2.14
N VAL A 100 -14.74 -10.79 -2.25
CA VAL A 100 -14.13 -9.47 -2.01
C VAL A 100 -13.88 -9.24 -0.52
N GLU A 101 -14.85 -9.65 0.31
CA GLU A 101 -14.81 -9.58 1.78
C GLU A 101 -13.67 -10.46 2.35
N LEU A 102 -13.47 -11.65 1.79
CA LEU A 102 -12.44 -12.59 2.26
C LEU A 102 -11.01 -12.07 2.00
N HIS A 103 -10.76 -11.47 0.83
CA HIS A 103 -9.47 -10.84 0.51
C HIS A 103 -9.19 -9.61 1.39
N LEU A 104 -10.22 -8.81 1.68
CA LEU A 104 -10.17 -7.69 2.61
C LEU A 104 -9.75 -8.13 4.01
N ARG A 105 -10.37 -9.20 4.51
CA ARG A 105 -10.06 -9.77 5.83
C ARG A 105 -8.63 -10.31 5.86
N ALA A 106 -8.21 -11.09 4.86
CA ALA A 106 -6.86 -11.65 4.79
C ALA A 106 -5.76 -10.58 4.83
N LEU A 107 -5.96 -9.43 4.17
CA LEU A 107 -5.02 -8.31 4.19
C LEU A 107 -4.94 -7.64 5.57
N LEU A 108 -6.06 -7.55 6.29
CA LEU A 108 -6.16 -6.85 7.58
C LEU A 108 -5.83 -7.73 8.80
N THR A 109 -5.99 -9.06 8.72
CA THR A 109 -5.79 -9.97 9.86
C THR A 109 -4.45 -10.70 9.86
N GLY A 110 -3.66 -10.66 8.78
CA GLY A 110 -2.27 -11.09 8.77
C GLY A 110 -1.98 -12.54 9.18
N LEU A 111 -2.97 -13.45 9.18
CA LEU A 111 -2.76 -14.83 9.63
C LEU A 111 -3.60 -15.85 8.84
N PRO A 112 -3.04 -17.01 8.46
CA PRO A 112 -3.85 -18.19 8.17
C PRO A 112 -4.30 -18.86 9.49
N ARG A 113 -5.51 -19.47 9.50
CA ARG A 113 -5.94 -20.70 10.24
C ARG A 113 -7.47 -20.93 10.20
N PRO A 114 -7.98 -22.16 10.43
CA PRO A 114 -7.33 -23.47 10.45
C PRO A 114 -7.81 -24.39 9.31
N SER A 115 -6.98 -25.37 8.95
CA SER A 115 -7.41 -26.54 8.18
C SER A 115 -8.53 -27.26 8.95
N MET A 116 -9.70 -27.40 8.33
CA MET A 116 -10.63 -28.44 8.77
C MET A 116 -10.15 -29.74 8.14
N ILE A 117 -9.48 -30.53 8.97
CA ILE A 117 -9.10 -31.91 8.70
C ILE A 117 -10.41 -32.72 8.77
N GLY A 118 -10.78 -33.36 7.66
CA GLY A 118 -11.78 -34.43 7.62
C GLY A 118 -11.14 -35.78 7.86
#